data_AF-W2CUM0-F1
#
_entry.id   AF-W2CUM0-F1
#
_cell.length_a   1.000
_cell.length_b   1.000
_cell.length_c   1.000
_cell.angle_alpha   90.00
_cell.angle_beta   90.00
_cell.angle_gamma   90.00
#
_symmetry.space_group_name_H-M   'P 1'
#
loop_
_entity.id
_entity.type
_entity.pdbx_description
1 polymer ?
#
loop_
_entity_poly.entity_id
_entity_poly.type
_entity_poly.pdbx_seq_one_letter_code
_entity_poly.pdbx_strand_id
1 'polypeptide(L)'
;MMVCKPHIISLQNDRGTQYQAYIRVQNELAAAYNELRDEVAKQKWGKTFAELDEKQQEAVQMIYPQKISEAEPKNYGGGSKSAPAAN
;
A
#
# COMPACT_ATOMS: atom_id res chain seq x y z
N MET A 1 -13.60 6.61 19.39
CA MET A 1 -12.77 5.52 18.82
C MET A 1 -11.76 6.18 17.90
N MET A 2 -10.46 6.10 18.19
CA MET A 2 -9.43 6.77 17.39
C MET A 2 -9.12 5.88 16.19
N VAL A 3 -9.64 6.23 15.02
CA VAL A 3 -9.35 5.58 13.74
C VAL A 3 -8.48 6.53 12.94
N CYS A 4 -7.47 6.01 12.25
CA CYS A 4 -6.61 6.83 11.40
C CYS A 4 -7.48 7.53 10.33
N LYS A 5 -7.20 8.80 10.03
CA LYS A 5 -7.98 9.56 9.04
C LYS A 5 -8.04 8.78 7.71
N PRO A 6 -9.15 8.88 6.95
CA PRO A 6 -9.26 8.22 5.66
C PRO A 6 -8.06 8.56 4.77
N HIS A 7 -7.33 7.55 4.33
CA HIS A 7 -6.14 7.69 3.50
C HIS A 7 -6.09 6.58 2.45
N ILE A 8 -5.34 6.84 1.38
CA ILE A 8 -4.98 5.84 0.37
C ILE A 8 -3.54 6.08 -0.05
N ILE A 9 -2.74 5.02 -0.12
CA ILE A 9 -1.38 5.06 -0.65
C ILE A 9 -1.46 4.67 -2.12
N SER A 10 -1.15 5.60 -3.02
CA SER A 10 -1.08 5.29 -4.46
C SER A 10 0.34 4.87 -4.82
N LEU A 11 0.51 3.61 -5.20
CA LEU A 11 1.77 3.09 -5.72
C LEU A 11 1.72 3.15 -7.26
N GLN A 12 2.68 3.86 -7.86
CA GLN A 12 2.87 3.96 -9.31
C GLN A 12 4.21 3.34 -9.68
N ASN A 13 4.19 2.40 -10.63
CA ASN A 13 5.41 1.80 -11.18
C ASN A 13 5.59 2.24 -12.64
N ASP A 14 6.83 2.44 -13.05
CA ASP A 14 7.20 2.61 -14.46
C ASP A 14 7.43 1.21 -15.09
N ARG A 15 7.28 1.09 -16.40
CA ARG A 15 7.55 -0.13 -17.18
C ARG A 15 9.02 -0.57 -17.07
N GLY A 16 9.93 0.36 -16.76
CA GLY A 16 11.35 0.09 -16.51
C GLY A 16 11.66 -0.34 -15.07
N THR A 17 10.70 -0.29 -14.15
CA THR A 17 10.93 -0.69 -12.75
C THR A 17 11.18 -2.19 -12.70
N GLN A 18 12.34 -2.57 -12.15
CA GLN A 18 12.62 -3.98 -11.91
C GLN A 18 11.55 -4.55 -10.97
N TYR A 19 11.01 -5.73 -11.30
CA TYR A 19 10.04 -6.42 -10.46
C TYR A 19 10.54 -6.56 -9.00
N GLN A 20 11.84 -6.75 -8.81
CA GLN A 20 12.46 -6.78 -7.49
C GLN A 20 12.27 -5.49 -6.68
N ALA A 21 12.31 -4.32 -7.34
CA ALA A 21 12.11 -3.04 -6.69
C ALA A 21 10.64 -2.88 -6.25
N TYR A 22 9.69 -3.30 -7.08
CA TYR A 22 8.27 -3.36 -6.72
C TYR A 22 8.03 -4.23 -5.49
N ILE A 23 8.58 -5.44 -5.45
CA ILE A 23 8.45 -6.34 -4.29
C ILE A 23 9.08 -5.76 -3.02
N ARG A 24 10.23 -5.08 -3.14
CA ARG A 24 10.85 -4.40 -1.98
C ARG A 24 9.95 -3.34 -1.40
N VAL A 25 9.32 -2.50 -2.25
CA VAL A 25 8.39 -1.47 -1.79
C VAL A 25 7.18 -2.08 -1.10
N GLN A 26 6.60 -3.15 -1.65
CA GLN A 26 5.46 -3.82 -1.04
C GLN A 26 5.80 -4.40 0.35
N ASN A 27 6.96 -5.04 0.48
CA ASN A 27 7.42 -5.56 1.77
C ASN A 27 7.63 -4.45 2.80
N GLU A 28 8.21 -3.32 2.38
CA GLU A 28 8.44 -2.18 3.25
C GLU A 28 7.11 -1.55 3.72
N LEU A 29 6.15 -1.38 2.82
CA LEU A 29 4.82 -0.89 3.18
C LEU A 29 4.14 -1.82 4.19
N ALA A 30 4.22 -3.14 3.98
CA ALA A 30 3.67 -4.11 4.93
C ALA A 30 4.37 -4.04 6.30
N ALA A 31 5.70 -3.89 6.32
CA ALA A 31 6.48 -3.74 7.55
C ALA A 31 6.05 -2.48 8.33
N ALA A 32 5.94 -1.33 7.65
CA ALA A 32 5.50 -0.08 8.28
C ALA A 32 4.09 -0.18 8.88
N TYR A 33 3.14 -0.84 8.20
CA TYR A 33 1.82 -1.09 8.79
C TYR A 33 1.89 -2.02 10.00
N ASN A 34 2.75 -3.04 9.97
CA ASN A 34 2.93 -3.94 11.10
C ASN A 34 3.51 -3.22 12.32
N GLU A 35 4.49 -2.32 12.13
CA GLU A 35 5.06 -1.51 13.22
C GLU A 35 3.98 -0.66 13.91
N LEU A 36 3.18 0.08 13.14
CA LEU A 36 2.08 0.89 13.68
C LEU A 36 1.05 0.06 14.44
N ARG A 37 0.73 -1.13 13.92
CA ARG A 37 -0.23 -2.05 14.55
C ARG A 37 0.35 -2.66 15.83
N ASP A 38 1.63 -3.00 15.83
CA ASP A 38 2.36 -3.49 17.00
C ASP A 38 2.39 -2.44 18.12
N GLU A 39 2.61 -1.17 17.79
CA GLU A 39 2.56 -0.10 18.78
C GLU A 39 1.20 0.00 19.46
N VAL A 40 0.11 -0.05 18.69
CA VAL A 40 -1.25 -0.04 19.25
C VAL A 40 -1.53 -1.30 20.06
N ALA A 41 -1.09 -2.45 19.57
CA ALA A 41 -1.26 -3.73 20.24
C ALA A 41 -0.57 -3.71 21.62
N LYS A 42 0.67 -3.22 21.66
CA LYS A 42 1.47 -3.07 22.88
C LYS A 42 0.84 -2.06 23.84
N GLN A 43 0.37 -0.92 23.34
CA GLN A 43 -0.28 0.10 24.17
C GLN A 43 -1.60 -0.37 24.80
N LYS A 44 -2.38 -1.20 24.10
CA LYS A 44 -3.71 -1.64 24.57
C LYS A 44 -3.68 -2.94 25.37
N TRP A 45 -2.85 -3.91 24.98
CA TRP A 45 -2.85 -5.26 25.55
C TRP A 45 -1.49 -5.73 26.02
N GLY A 46 -0.42 -4.94 25.84
CA GLY A 46 0.94 -5.33 26.23
C GLY A 46 1.52 -6.47 25.39
N LYS A 47 0.95 -6.75 24.21
CA LYS A 47 1.33 -7.83 23.30
C LYS A 47 1.65 -7.29 21.92
N THR A 48 2.44 -8.02 21.13
CA THR A 48 2.59 -7.73 19.70
C THR A 48 1.28 -8.05 18.96
N PHE A 49 1.09 -7.46 17.77
CA PHE A 49 -0.07 -7.69 16.93
C PHE A 49 -0.24 -9.18 16.57
N ALA A 50 0.88 -9.89 16.36
CA ALA A 50 0.89 -11.31 16.04
C ALA A 50 0.39 -12.20 17.20
N GLU A 51 0.47 -11.73 18.44
CA GLU A 51 0.06 -12.47 19.65
C GLU A 51 -1.39 -12.16 20.09
N LEU A 52 -2.06 -11.25 19.39
CA LEU A 52 -3.45 -10.89 19.65
C LEU A 52 -4.42 -11.97 19.14
N ASP A 53 -5.58 -12.07 19.78
CA ASP A 53 -6.68 -12.86 19.23
C ASP A 53 -7.33 -12.16 18.02
N GLU A 54 -8.14 -12.90 17.26
CA GLU A 54 -8.75 -12.41 16.02
C GLU A 54 -9.54 -11.11 16.20
N LYS A 55 -10.31 -10.97 17.28
CA LYS A 55 -11.12 -9.75 17.53
C LYS A 55 -10.23 -8.57 17.88
N GLN A 56 -9.16 -8.81 18.63
CA GLN A 56 -8.16 -7.79 18.94
C GLN A 56 -7.40 -7.35 17.68
N GLN A 57 -7.03 -8.30 16.82
CA GLN A 57 -6.39 -8.00 15.53
C GLN A 57 -7.31 -7.18 14.63
N GLU A 58 -8.59 -7.55 14.51
CA GLU A 58 -9.58 -6.77 13.76
C GLU A 58 -9.69 -5.33 14.29
N ALA A 59 -9.74 -5.16 15.61
CA ALA A 59 -9.80 -3.82 16.22
C ALA A 59 -8.57 -2.97 15.88
N VAL A 60 -7.37 -3.57 15.86
CA VAL A 60 -6.13 -2.87 15.48
C VAL A 60 -6.09 -2.56 13.98
N GLN A 61 -6.53 -3.49 13.13
CA GLN A 61 -6.63 -3.28 11.69
C GLN A 61 -7.64 -2.19 11.32
N MET A 62 -8.74 -2.06 12.08
CA MET A 62 -9.69 -0.96 11.92
C MET A 62 -9.08 0.39 12.26
N ILE A 63 -8.12 0.45 13.20
CA ILE A 63 -7.41 1.69 13.54
C ILE A 63 -6.44 2.07 12.41
N TYR A 64 -5.67 1.11 11.91
CA TYR A 64 -4.70 1.27 10.82
C TYR A 64 -5.01 0.35 9.62
N PRO A 65 -6.00 0.74 8.79
CA PRO A 65 -6.35 -0.04 7.60
C PRO A 65 -5.26 0.11 6.53
N GLN A 66 -4.87 -1.00 5.91
CA GLN A 66 -3.90 -0.99 4.81
C GLN A 66 -4.64 -0.72 3.50
N LYS A 67 -4.65 0.55 3.08
CA LYS A 67 -5.36 1.02 1.88
C LYS A 67 -4.35 1.41 0.81
N ILE A 68 -3.89 0.42 0.06
CA ILE A 68 -2.94 0.61 -1.05
C ILE A 68 -3.70 0.47 -2.36
N SER A 69 -3.52 1.44 -3.25
CA SER A 69 -4.04 1.42 -4.61
C SER A 69 -2.87 1.38 -5.58
N GLU A 70 -2.81 0.34 -6.38
CA GLU A 70 -1.90 0.29 -7.52
C GLU A 70 -2.55 0.96 -8.71
N ALA A 71 -1.84 1.90 -9.31
CA ALA A 71 -2.26 2.50 -10.58
C ALA A 71 -1.56 1.79 -11.73
N GLU A 72 -2.29 1.60 -12.84
CA GLU A 72 -1.74 1.11 -14.11
C GLU A 72 -0.48 1.92 -14.49
N PRO A 73 0.57 1.27 -15.02
CA PRO A 73 1.78 1.98 -15.43
C PRO A 73 1.44 3.04 -16.48
N LYS A 74 1.78 4.31 -16.19
CA LYS A 74 1.54 5.41 -17.12
C LYS A 74 2.40 5.26 -18.38
N ASN A 75 1.76 5.11 -19.54
CA ASN A 75 2.43 5.25 -20.83
C ASN A 75 2.70 6.75 -21.10
N TYR A 76 3.90 7.25 -20.81
CA TYR A 76 4.40 8.48 -21.46
C TYR A 76 5.05 8.11 -22.79
N GLY A 77 4.22 7.89 -23.81
CA GLY A 77 4.61 7.73 -25.20
C GLY A 77 4.01 8.84 -26.04
N GLY A 78 4.57 10.05 -25.95
CA GLY A 78 4.24 11.16 -26.85
C GLY A 78 4.76 10.85 -28.26
N GLY A 79 3.85 10.79 -29.23
CA GLY A 79 4.17 10.56 -30.62
C GLY A 79 2.93 10.63 -31.49
N SER A 80 2.38 11.83 -31.65
CA SER A 80 1.46 12.12 -32.75
C SER A 80 2.11 11.70 -34.07
N LYS A 81 1.59 10.66 -34.70
CA LYS A 81 1.67 10.53 -36.16
C LYS A 81 0.26 10.38 -36.66
N SER A 82 -0.31 11.51 -37.08
CA SER A 82 -1.28 11.55 -38.15
C SER A 82 -0.70 10.74 -39.33
N ALA A 83 -1.23 9.55 -39.57
CA ALA A 83 -1.03 8.91 -40.85
C ALA A 83 -1.81 9.72 -41.89
N PRO A 84 -1.17 10.31 -42.92
CA PRO A 84 -1.92 10.85 -44.04
C PRO A 84 -2.58 9.69 -44.77
N ALA A 85 -3.86 9.86 -45.07
CA ALA A 85 -4.55 9.04 -46.05
C ALA A 85 -3.77 9.07 -47.37
N ALA A 86 -3.52 7.90 -47.95
CA ALA A 86 -3.08 7.78 -49.34
C ALA A 86 -3.49 6.41 -49.90
N ASN A 87 -4.47 6.49 -50.81
CA ASN A 87 -4.94 5.57 -51.85
C ASN A 87 -5.20 4.09 -51.51
#